data_AF-A0A4V2XLY2-F1
#
_entry.id   AF-A0A4V2XLY2-F1
#
_cell.length_a   1.000
_cell.length_b   1.000
_cell.length_c   1.000
_cell.angle_alpha   90.00
_cell.angle_beta   90.00
_cell.angle_gamma   90.00
#
_symmetry.space_group_name_H-M   'P 1'
#
loop_
_entity.id
_entity.type
_entity.pdbx_description
1 polymer ?
#
loop_
_entity_poly.entity_id
_entity_poly.type
_entity_poly.pdbx_seq_one_letter_code
_entity_poly.pdbx_strand_id
1 'polypeptide(L)'
;MSEVTVILGACALRSRKADRLLTGALPDEPSDRSVLNEPEAALDCDPYLLAQVREAFGRVVYSHKTHEKQADICFRRHRLQHAALTVLTAIGSGTFLAAVVGALGNPALTSLATSFIALLVAAMSLGAKTFKFEEESDAHRGIASRLWDVRESYISLITDLMSGTASDAEARERRDRLQRATRDAYTDAPRTSPKAFERASEGLQRNEEMTFTSREIDLFLPEALRLDEGEG
;
A
#
# COMPACT_ATOMS: atom_id res chain seq x y z
N MET A 1 42.64 -35.31 -29.68
CA MET A 1 41.49 -34.94 -28.83
C MET A 1 40.60 -34.02 -29.67
N SER A 2 39.86 -34.45 -30.71
CA SER A 2 38.92 -35.60 -30.83
C SER A 2 38.03 -35.65 -29.59
N GLU A 3 36.71 -35.46 -29.62
CA GLU A 3 35.64 -35.33 -30.62
C GLU A 3 34.58 -34.43 -29.91
N VAL A 4 33.72 -33.59 -30.49
CA VAL A 4 32.67 -33.84 -31.47
C VAL A 4 32.18 -32.43 -31.93
N THR A 5 32.75 -31.95 -33.03
CA THR A 5 32.32 -30.76 -33.79
C THR A 5 31.64 -31.21 -35.09
N VAL A 6 30.89 -32.32 -35.07
CA VAL A 6 30.57 -33.07 -36.30
C VAL A 6 29.06 -33.13 -36.66
N ILE A 7 28.19 -32.32 -36.05
CA ILE A 7 26.77 -32.27 -36.47
C ILE A 7 26.33 -30.86 -36.88
N LEU A 8 27.20 -30.17 -37.62
CA LEU A 8 26.87 -29.02 -38.47
C LEU A 8 27.65 -29.20 -39.76
N GLY A 9 27.03 -29.71 -40.83
CA GLY A 9 27.70 -29.69 -42.15
C GLY A 9 27.48 -30.86 -43.10
N ALA A 10 26.35 -31.57 -43.07
CA ALA A 10 26.07 -32.59 -44.09
C ALA A 10 24.58 -32.75 -44.38
N CYS A 11 23.96 -31.81 -45.11
CA CYS A 11 22.92 -32.12 -46.11
C CYS A 11 22.45 -30.88 -46.89
N ALA A 12 23.39 -30.02 -47.31
CA ALA A 12 23.16 -29.20 -48.49
C ALA A 12 23.62 -30.01 -49.71
N LEU A 13 22.88 -29.92 -50.81
CA LEU A 13 23.13 -30.55 -52.11
C LEU A 13 22.70 -32.01 -52.29
N ARG A 14 21.38 -32.22 -52.45
CA ARG A 14 20.93 -33.19 -53.45
C ARG A 14 19.77 -32.64 -54.29
N SER A 15 20.18 -32.24 -55.49
CA SER A 15 19.42 -32.30 -56.74
C SER A 15 18.17 -31.45 -56.91
N ARG A 16 18.37 -30.37 -57.66
CA ARG A 16 17.39 -29.87 -58.65
C ARG A 16 16.97 -30.98 -59.61
N LYS A 17 15.80 -30.76 -60.22
CA LYS A 17 15.24 -31.36 -61.45
C LYS A 17 14.54 -32.72 -61.32
N ALA A 18 13.22 -32.66 -61.23
CA ALA A 18 12.34 -33.41 -62.12
C ALA A 18 11.07 -32.60 -62.39
N ASP A 19 11.02 -32.00 -63.58
CA ASP A 19 9.81 -31.50 -64.23
C ASP A 19 8.84 -32.65 -64.52
N ARG A 20 7.53 -32.37 -64.47
CA ARG A 20 6.48 -32.70 -65.46
C ARG A 20 5.12 -32.76 -64.75
N LEU A 21 4.30 -31.72 -64.94
CA LEU A 21 3.25 -31.58 -65.96
C LEU A 21 1.94 -32.30 -65.58
N LEU A 22 0.92 -31.45 -65.34
CA LEU A 22 -0.49 -31.53 -65.75
C LEU A 22 -1.24 -32.85 -65.54
N THR A 23 -2.40 -32.78 -64.86
CA THR A 23 -3.75 -33.06 -65.41
C THR A 23 -4.80 -32.96 -64.29
N GLY A 24 -5.94 -32.31 -64.55
CA GLY A 24 -7.21 -32.61 -63.85
C GLY A 24 -7.90 -31.44 -63.15
N ALA A 25 -9.12 -31.13 -63.58
CA ALA A 25 -9.97 -30.01 -63.17
C ALA A 25 -11.16 -30.47 -62.31
N LEU A 26 -11.55 -29.63 -61.31
CA LEU A 26 -12.89 -29.35 -60.68
C LEU A 26 -13.75 -30.50 -60.09
N PRO A 27 -14.81 -30.24 -59.26
CA PRO A 27 -15.03 -29.24 -58.19
C PRO A 27 -15.68 -29.81 -56.87
N ASP A 28 -15.85 -28.90 -55.89
CA ASP A 28 -16.88 -28.79 -54.83
C ASP A 28 -16.89 -29.59 -53.49
N GLU A 29 -17.27 -28.81 -52.45
CA GLU A 29 -17.92 -29.11 -51.15
C GLU A 29 -17.03 -29.34 -49.88
N PRO A 30 -17.52 -28.98 -48.66
CA PRO A 30 -17.02 -27.81 -47.93
C PRO A 30 -16.65 -28.11 -46.46
N SER A 31 -16.37 -27.04 -45.69
CA SER A 31 -16.54 -26.95 -44.22
C SER A 31 -15.59 -27.78 -43.35
N ASP A 32 -14.57 -27.13 -42.78
CA ASP A 32 -14.50 -27.07 -41.32
C ASP A 32 -13.73 -25.83 -40.84
N ARG A 33 -14.47 -24.89 -40.23
CA ARG A 33 -13.93 -23.83 -39.39
C ARG A 33 -13.87 -24.39 -37.98
N SER A 34 -12.73 -24.93 -37.55
CA SER A 34 -12.37 -25.01 -36.12
C SER A 34 -10.97 -25.61 -35.91
N VAL A 35 -9.91 -24.91 -36.32
CA VAL A 35 -8.61 -25.19 -35.71
C VAL A 35 -8.59 -24.45 -34.37
N LEU A 36 -8.92 -25.25 -33.37
CA LEU A 36 -8.74 -25.11 -31.93
C LEU A 36 -7.74 -24.00 -31.56
N ASN A 37 -8.27 -22.92 -31.01
CA ASN A 37 -7.51 -22.12 -30.07
C ASN A 37 -7.36 -23.01 -28.82
N GLU A 38 -6.15 -23.48 -28.56
CA GLU A 38 -5.77 -24.12 -27.29
C GLU A 38 -6.30 -23.24 -26.14
N PRO A 39 -6.82 -23.82 -25.04
CA PRO A 39 -7.23 -23.01 -23.92
C PRO A 39 -5.96 -22.47 -23.27
N GLU A 40 -5.63 -21.20 -23.54
CA GLU A 40 -5.03 -20.37 -22.50
C GLU A 40 -5.84 -20.67 -21.24
N ALA A 41 -5.17 -21.00 -20.13
CA ALA A 41 -5.80 -21.25 -18.84
C ALA A 41 -6.58 -20.00 -18.43
N ALA A 42 -7.80 -19.88 -18.96
CA ALA A 42 -8.65 -18.74 -18.81
C ALA A 42 -9.08 -18.76 -17.36
N LEU A 43 -8.73 -17.69 -16.64
CA LEU A 43 -9.33 -17.39 -15.36
C LEU A 43 -10.85 -17.61 -15.51
N ASP A 44 -11.42 -18.63 -14.85
CA ASP A 44 -12.86 -18.91 -14.80
C ASP A 44 -13.64 -17.82 -14.02
N CYS A 45 -13.01 -16.68 -13.77
CA CYS A 45 -13.49 -15.55 -13.01
C CYS A 45 -13.78 -14.39 -13.96
N ASP A 46 -14.89 -13.67 -13.71
CA ASP A 46 -15.21 -12.42 -14.41
C ASP A 46 -14.03 -11.42 -14.31
N PRO A 47 -13.34 -11.10 -15.42
CA PRO A 47 -12.16 -10.24 -15.39
C PRO A 47 -12.50 -8.82 -14.92
N TYR A 48 -13.72 -8.35 -15.15
CA TYR A 48 -14.18 -7.04 -14.67
C TYR A 48 -14.38 -7.04 -13.15
N LEU A 49 -14.86 -8.15 -12.58
CA LEU A 49 -15.00 -8.31 -11.14
C LEU A 49 -13.64 -8.34 -10.46
N LEU A 50 -12.69 -9.12 -10.99
CA LEU A 50 -11.33 -9.19 -10.47
C LEU A 50 -10.63 -7.82 -10.50
N ALA A 51 -10.73 -7.10 -11.64
CA ALA A 51 -10.17 -5.76 -11.77
C ALA A 51 -10.74 -4.79 -10.72
N GLN A 52 -12.06 -4.82 -10.50
CA GLN A 52 -12.72 -3.97 -9.51
C GLN A 52 -12.28 -4.30 -8.07
N VAL A 53 -12.16 -5.60 -7.74
CA VAL A 53 -11.70 -6.05 -6.42
C VAL A 53 -10.24 -5.62 -6.18
N ARG A 54 -9.38 -5.76 -7.19
CA ARG A 54 -7.97 -5.33 -7.12
C ARG A 54 -7.83 -3.82 -6.94
N GLU A 55 -8.60 -3.01 -7.67
CA GLU A 55 -8.60 -1.56 -7.50
C GLU A 55 -9.10 -1.15 -6.10
N ALA A 56 -10.17 -1.80 -5.61
CA ALA A 56 -10.68 -1.56 -4.26
C ALA A 56 -9.65 -1.92 -3.18
N PHE A 57 -8.94 -3.03 -3.35
CA PHE A 57 -7.82 -3.43 -2.51
C PHE A 57 -6.73 -2.36 -2.48
N GLY A 58 -6.27 -1.87 -3.63
CA GLY A 58 -5.26 -0.80 -3.72
C GLY A 58 -5.65 0.46 -2.92
N ARG A 59 -6.91 0.90 -3.04
CA ARG A 59 -7.43 2.04 -2.25
C ARG A 59 -7.38 1.77 -0.74
N VAL A 60 -7.70 0.55 -0.30
CA VAL A 60 -7.67 0.19 1.14
C VAL A 60 -6.24 0.15 1.66
N VAL A 61 -5.29 -0.42 0.90
CA VAL A 61 -3.85 -0.42 1.26
C VAL A 61 -3.37 1.01 1.50
N TYR A 62 -3.75 1.92 0.62
CA TYR A 62 -3.35 3.31 0.69
C TYR A 62 -3.93 4.04 1.92
N SER A 63 -5.24 3.89 2.14
CA SER A 63 -5.89 4.48 3.32
C SER A 63 -5.34 3.90 4.62
N HIS A 64 -5.07 2.60 4.66
CA HIS A 64 -4.43 1.94 5.79
C HIS A 64 -3.07 2.60 6.10
N LYS A 65 -2.19 2.72 5.11
CA LYS A 65 -0.88 3.38 5.29
C LYS A 65 -1.00 4.85 5.65
N THR A 66 -1.97 5.57 5.10
CA THR A 66 -2.20 6.98 5.45
C THR A 66 -2.55 7.14 6.93
N HIS A 67 -3.42 6.27 7.46
CA HIS A 67 -3.77 6.29 8.88
C HIS A 67 -2.61 5.84 9.79
N GLU A 68 -1.80 4.86 9.41
CA GLU A 68 -0.56 4.53 10.12
C GLU A 68 0.38 5.76 10.19
N LYS A 69 0.64 6.43 9.07
CA LYS A 69 1.53 7.60 9.03
C LYS A 69 0.99 8.78 9.83
N GLN A 70 -0.32 8.98 9.84
CA GLN A 70 -0.94 10.02 10.65
C GLN A 70 -0.83 9.69 12.15
N ALA A 71 -1.05 8.44 12.55
CA ALA A 71 -0.84 8.00 13.93
C ALA A 71 0.61 8.25 14.39
N ASP A 72 1.61 7.91 13.56
CA ASP A 72 3.02 8.16 13.86
C ASP A 72 3.34 9.65 14.04
N ILE A 73 2.74 10.51 13.21
CA ILE A 73 2.90 11.97 13.33
C ILE A 73 2.34 12.47 14.66
N CYS A 74 1.13 12.05 15.03
CA CYS A 74 0.47 12.43 16.28
C CYS A 74 1.26 11.92 17.49
N PHE A 75 1.66 10.64 17.48
CA PHE A 75 2.47 10.03 18.54
C PHE A 75 3.81 10.76 18.73
N ARG A 76 4.49 11.13 17.64
CA ARG A 76 5.75 11.87 17.73
C ARG A 76 5.55 13.27 18.31
N ARG A 77 4.49 13.98 17.90
CA ARG A 77 4.15 15.29 18.47
C ARG A 77 3.89 15.19 19.96
N HIS A 78 3.09 14.22 20.38
CA HIS A 78 2.83 13.91 21.78
C HIS A 78 4.15 13.69 22.55
N ARG A 79 5.02 12.80 22.07
CA ARG A 79 6.30 12.50 22.73
C ARG A 79 7.21 13.73 22.85
N LEU A 80 7.29 14.56 21.81
CA LEU A 80 8.08 15.80 21.84
C LEU A 80 7.53 16.80 22.84
N GLN A 81 6.20 16.98 22.88
CA GLN A 81 5.54 17.88 23.82
C GLN A 81 5.77 17.45 25.27
N HIS A 82 5.60 16.15 25.56
CA HIS A 82 5.85 15.60 26.90
C HIS A 82 7.32 15.70 27.30
N ALA A 83 8.26 15.39 26.40
CA ALA A 83 9.69 15.51 26.68
C ALA A 83 10.07 16.97 27.00
N ALA A 84 9.59 17.93 26.21
CA ALA A 84 9.86 19.35 26.43
C ALA A 84 9.25 19.84 27.75
N LEU A 85 8.03 19.40 28.10
CA LEU A 85 7.40 19.74 29.38
C LEU A 85 8.18 19.16 30.57
N THR A 86 8.64 17.91 30.48
CA THR A 86 9.47 17.28 31.51
C THR A 86 10.78 18.01 31.71
N VAL A 87 11.50 18.36 30.63
CA VAL A 87 12.76 19.12 30.70
C VAL A 87 12.51 20.49 31.34
N LEU A 88 11.49 21.22 30.88
CA LEU A 88 11.19 22.55 31.39
C LEU A 88 10.78 22.54 32.87
N THR A 89 10.02 21.52 33.29
CA THR A 89 9.63 21.31 34.69
C THR A 89 10.83 20.94 35.56
N ALA A 90 11.76 20.12 35.04
CA ALA A 90 13.00 19.78 35.76
C ALA A 90 13.89 21.01 35.97
N ILE A 91 14.04 21.86 34.95
CA ILE A 91 14.76 23.14 35.05
C ILE A 91 14.01 24.08 36.02
N GLY A 92 12.68 24.10 35.98
CA GLY A 92 11.84 24.87 36.90
C GLY A 92 11.78 24.33 38.32
N SER A 93 12.47 23.23 38.64
CA SER A 93 12.47 22.67 39.99
C SER A 93 13.14 23.63 40.98
N GLY A 94 12.55 23.76 42.18
CA GLY A 94 13.03 24.69 43.19
C GLY A 94 14.50 24.48 43.58
N THR A 95 14.99 23.24 43.54
CA THR A 95 16.39 22.89 43.85
C THR A 95 17.36 23.43 42.79
N PHE A 96 17.01 23.31 41.50
CA PHE A 96 17.83 23.87 40.42
C PHE A 96 17.84 25.40 40.48
N LEU A 97 16.67 26.00 40.68
CA LEU A 97 16.53 27.45 40.80
C LEU A 97 17.28 28.01 42.00
N ALA A 98 17.22 27.36 43.16
CA ALA A 98 17.98 27.76 44.34
C ALA A 98 19.50 27.72 44.11
N ALA A 99 19.99 26.69 43.41
CA ALA A 99 21.40 26.58 43.04
C ALA A 99 21.82 27.68 42.05
N VAL A 100 20.99 27.98 41.05
CA VAL A 100 21.25 29.02 40.04
C VAL A 100 21.21 30.43 40.64
N VAL A 101 20.28 30.71 41.56
CA VAL A 101 20.24 31.96 42.35
C VAL A 101 21.52 32.14 43.16
N GLY A 102 21.98 31.07 43.82
CA GLY A 102 23.26 31.08 44.54
C GLY A 102 24.48 31.32 43.65
N ALA A 103 24.46 30.84 42.41
CA ALA A 103 25.60 30.94 41.48
C ALA A 103 25.64 32.26 40.67
N LEU A 104 24.50 32.79 40.24
CA LEU A 104 24.43 33.97 39.36
C LEU A 104 24.46 35.30 40.12
N GLY A 105 24.17 35.31 41.44
CA GLY A 105 24.28 36.47 42.31
C GLY A 105 23.34 37.65 42.00
N ASN A 106 22.52 37.58 40.94
CA ASN A 106 21.55 38.61 40.56
C ASN A 106 20.10 38.10 40.67
N PRO A 107 19.37 38.48 41.73
CA PRO A 107 18.04 37.96 42.01
C PRO A 107 16.97 38.38 40.98
N ALA A 108 17.16 39.52 40.30
CA ALA A 108 16.21 40.03 39.30
C ALA A 108 16.22 39.17 38.03
N LEU A 109 17.42 38.81 37.54
CA LEU A 109 17.57 37.96 36.36
C LEU A 109 17.03 36.54 36.60
N THR A 110 17.28 35.98 37.79
CA THR A 110 16.77 34.66 38.15
C THR A 110 15.26 34.65 38.34
N SER A 111 14.69 35.70 38.92
CA SER A 111 13.24 35.83 39.06
C SER A 111 12.56 35.91 37.69
N LEU A 112 13.09 36.73 36.76
CA LEU A 112 12.57 36.84 35.40
C LEU A 112 12.64 35.50 34.65
N ALA A 113 13.78 34.80 34.72
CA ALA A 113 13.95 33.48 34.10
C ALA A 113 12.97 32.45 34.68
N THR A 114 12.78 32.44 36.00
CA THR A 114 11.85 31.54 36.69
C THR A 114 10.41 31.78 36.26
N SER A 115 9.97 33.04 36.25
CA SER A 115 8.61 33.41 35.82
C SER A 115 8.36 33.07 34.35
N PHE A 116 9.35 33.26 33.49
CA PHE A 116 9.26 32.88 32.08
C PHE A 116 9.15 31.36 31.90
N ILE A 117 9.97 30.57 32.60
CA ILE A 117 9.88 29.10 32.60
C ILE A 117 8.51 28.65 33.10
N ALA A 118 8.02 29.22 34.21
CA ALA A 118 6.70 28.90 34.76
C ALA A 118 5.57 29.22 33.76
N LEU A 119 5.65 30.36 33.06
CA LEU A 119 4.71 30.73 32.00
C LEU A 119 4.73 29.72 30.84
N LEU A 120 5.92 29.29 30.40
CA LEU A 120 6.06 28.28 29.35
C LEU A 120 5.50 26.92 29.79
N VAL A 121 5.77 26.48 31.03
CA VAL A 121 5.20 25.23 31.59
C VAL A 121 3.68 25.31 31.60
N ALA A 122 3.12 26.44 32.06
CA ALA A 122 1.67 26.64 32.11
C ALA A 122 1.05 26.63 30.71
N ALA A 123 1.66 27.34 29.74
CA ALA A 123 1.20 27.37 28.36
C ALA A 123 1.24 25.98 27.70
N MET A 124 2.33 25.23 27.87
CA MET A 124 2.47 23.88 27.34
C MET A 124 1.49 22.89 27.99
N SER A 125 1.28 23.00 29.30
CA SER A 125 0.34 22.16 30.05
C SER A 125 -1.10 22.42 29.63
N LEU A 126 -1.46 23.69 29.38
CA LEU A 126 -2.76 24.03 28.83
C LEU A 126 -2.91 23.48 27.40
N GLY A 127 -1.88 23.67 26.57
CA GLY A 127 -1.84 23.12 25.21
C GLY A 127 -2.01 21.60 25.18
N ALA A 128 -1.43 20.86 26.12
CA ALA A 128 -1.59 19.40 26.22
C ALA A 128 -3.04 18.98 26.55
N LYS A 129 -3.75 19.79 27.32
CA LYS A 129 -5.17 19.54 27.63
C LYS A 129 -6.08 19.86 26.45
N THR A 130 -5.73 20.88 25.67
CA THR A 130 -6.51 21.29 24.49
C THR A 130 -6.25 20.39 23.28
N PHE A 131 -4.99 20.04 23.02
CA PHE A 131 -4.59 19.20 21.90
C PHE A 131 -4.27 17.79 22.38
N LYS A 132 -5.21 16.88 22.13
CA LYS A 132 -5.12 15.50 22.57
C LYS A 132 -4.47 14.61 21.52
N PHE A 133 -3.18 14.83 21.28
CA PHE A 133 -2.42 14.10 20.26
C PHE A 133 -2.34 12.59 20.52
N GLU A 134 -2.43 12.16 21.78
CA GLU A 134 -2.51 10.74 22.16
C GLU A 134 -3.83 10.11 21.69
N GLU A 135 -4.97 10.71 22.06
CA GLU A 135 -6.30 10.25 21.63
C GLU A 135 -6.42 10.24 20.08
N GLU A 136 -5.91 11.27 19.40
CA GLU A 136 -5.90 11.34 17.94
C GLU A 136 -5.01 10.24 17.32
N SER A 137 -3.84 9.99 17.92
CA SER A 137 -2.95 8.89 17.51
C SER A 137 -3.65 7.54 17.63
N ASP A 138 -4.28 7.28 18.76
CA ASP A 138 -4.94 5.99 19.02
C ASP A 138 -6.19 5.80 18.17
N ALA A 139 -6.95 6.87 17.90
CA ALA A 139 -8.05 6.83 16.95
C ALA A 139 -7.56 6.42 15.55
N HIS A 140 -6.47 7.02 15.05
CA HIS A 140 -5.89 6.63 13.78
C HIS A 140 -5.33 5.20 13.76
N ARG A 141 -4.71 4.72 14.86
CA ARG A 141 -4.31 3.31 15.00
C ARG A 141 -5.51 2.37 14.94
N GLY A 142 -6.61 2.73 15.59
CA GLY A 142 -7.86 1.98 15.55
C GLY A 142 -8.39 1.84 14.12
N ILE A 143 -8.46 2.94 13.36
CA ILE A 143 -8.86 2.89 11.94
C ILE A 143 -7.89 2.07 11.10
N ALA A 144 -6.58 2.25 11.29
CA ALA A 144 -5.57 1.48 10.58
C ALA A 144 -5.75 -0.03 10.80
N SER A 145 -5.99 -0.45 12.04
CA SER A 145 -6.27 -1.86 12.38
C SER A 145 -7.49 -2.41 11.62
N ARG A 146 -8.61 -1.67 11.60
CA ARG A 146 -9.80 -2.11 10.86
C ARG A 146 -9.56 -2.21 9.35
N LEU A 147 -8.82 -1.24 8.79
CA LEU A 147 -8.47 -1.26 7.36
C LEU A 147 -7.50 -2.38 7.02
N TRP A 148 -6.63 -2.78 7.97
CA TRP A 148 -5.77 -3.95 7.81
C TRP A 148 -6.59 -5.24 7.69
N ASP A 149 -7.58 -5.46 8.56
CA ASP A 149 -8.47 -6.63 8.47
C ASP A 149 -9.19 -6.70 7.12
N VAL A 150 -9.67 -5.55 6.63
CA VAL A 150 -10.31 -5.45 5.32
C VAL A 150 -9.32 -5.74 4.19
N ARG A 151 -8.09 -5.20 4.27
CA ARG A 151 -7.01 -5.47 3.31
C ARG A 151 -6.72 -6.96 3.20
N GLU A 152 -6.52 -7.65 4.32
CA GLU A 152 -6.23 -9.09 4.31
C GLU A 152 -7.40 -9.89 3.73
N SER A 153 -8.63 -9.49 4.05
CA SER A 153 -9.83 -10.11 3.48
C SER A 153 -9.96 -9.92 1.97
N TYR A 154 -9.49 -8.79 1.44
CA TYR A 154 -9.40 -8.57 -0.01
C TYR A 154 -8.38 -9.49 -0.68
N ILE A 155 -7.22 -9.75 -0.05
CA ILE A 155 -6.23 -10.70 -0.58
C ILE A 155 -6.84 -12.09 -0.68
N SER A 156 -7.57 -12.53 0.35
CA SER A 156 -8.30 -13.80 0.32
C SER A 156 -9.33 -13.84 -0.81
N LEU A 157 -10.10 -12.75 -1.00
CA LEU A 157 -11.07 -12.67 -2.10
C LEU A 157 -10.41 -12.72 -3.48
N ILE A 158 -9.29 -12.04 -3.67
CA ILE A 158 -8.51 -12.09 -4.92
C ILE A 158 -8.01 -13.53 -5.17
N THR A 159 -7.52 -14.20 -4.13
CA THR A 159 -7.07 -15.59 -4.20
C THR A 159 -8.21 -16.52 -4.60
N ASP A 160 -9.38 -16.37 -3.98
CA ASP A 160 -10.55 -17.21 -4.25
C ASP A 160 -11.08 -17.01 -5.68
N LEU A 161 -11.03 -15.76 -6.18
CA LEU A 161 -11.39 -15.42 -7.56
C LEU A 161 -10.40 -16.01 -8.57
N MET A 162 -9.09 -15.83 -8.36
CA MET A 162 -8.06 -16.35 -9.28
C MET A 162 -7.99 -17.89 -9.28
N SER A 163 -8.36 -18.53 -8.17
CA SER A 163 -8.40 -20.00 -8.06
C SER A 163 -9.72 -20.62 -8.52
N GLY A 164 -10.72 -19.81 -8.90
CA GLY A 164 -12.05 -20.30 -9.32
C GLY A 164 -12.85 -20.96 -8.20
N THR A 165 -12.47 -20.76 -6.92
CA THR A 165 -13.13 -21.39 -5.77
C THR A 165 -14.39 -20.64 -5.32
N ALA A 166 -14.49 -19.35 -5.64
CA ALA A 166 -15.68 -18.54 -5.38
C ALA A 166 -16.48 -18.31 -6.66
N SER A 167 -17.80 -18.47 -6.58
CA SER A 167 -18.69 -18.07 -7.67
C SER A 167 -18.75 -16.54 -7.79
N ASP A 168 -19.06 -16.02 -8.98
CA ASP A 168 -19.23 -14.58 -9.22
C ASP A 168 -20.27 -13.95 -8.27
N ALA A 169 -21.34 -14.67 -7.93
CA ALA A 169 -22.38 -14.19 -7.03
C ALA A 169 -21.85 -14.02 -5.59
N GLU A 170 -21.15 -15.03 -5.07
CA GLU A 170 -20.52 -14.97 -3.75
C GLU A 170 -19.42 -13.91 -3.68
N ALA A 171 -18.62 -13.79 -4.73
CA ALA A 171 -17.56 -12.81 -4.81
C ALA A 171 -18.10 -11.37 -4.81
N ARG A 172 -19.20 -11.10 -5.55
CA ARG A 172 -19.88 -9.79 -5.50
C ARG A 172 -20.41 -9.49 -4.10
N GLU A 173 -21.01 -10.47 -3.42
CA GLU A 173 -21.49 -10.28 -2.05
C GLU A 173 -20.35 -9.97 -1.08
N ARG A 174 -19.25 -10.73 -1.14
CA ARG A 174 -18.06 -10.50 -0.30
C ARG A 174 -17.45 -9.13 -0.59
N ARG A 175 -17.30 -8.74 -1.86
CA ARG A 175 -16.86 -7.39 -2.25
C ARG A 175 -17.74 -6.33 -1.60
N ASP A 176 -19.06 -6.44 -1.68
CA ASP A 176 -19.98 -5.44 -1.14
C ASP A 176 -19.94 -5.38 0.40
N ARG A 177 -19.69 -6.51 1.06
CA ARG A 177 -19.43 -6.55 2.52
C ARG A 177 -18.12 -5.83 2.86
N LEU A 178 -17.04 -6.07 2.12
CA LEU A 178 -15.75 -5.41 2.35
C LEU A 178 -15.80 -3.90 2.07
N GLN A 179 -16.52 -3.47 1.03
CA GLN A 179 -16.74 -2.05 0.75
C GLN A 179 -17.56 -1.35 1.85
N ARG A 180 -18.56 -2.03 2.41
CA ARG A 180 -19.29 -1.53 3.59
C ARG A 180 -18.39 -1.41 4.80
N ALA A 181 -17.63 -2.45 5.14
CA ALA A 181 -16.67 -2.39 6.25
C ALA A 181 -15.63 -1.26 6.07
N THR A 182 -15.17 -1.03 4.84
CA THR A 182 -14.29 0.10 4.50
C THR A 182 -14.98 1.46 4.71
N ARG A 183 -16.24 1.59 4.30
CA ARG A 183 -17.02 2.83 4.50
C ARG A 183 -17.25 3.09 5.99
N ASP A 184 -17.54 2.05 6.75
CA ASP A 184 -17.71 2.15 8.20
C ASP A 184 -16.37 2.57 8.84
N ALA A 185 -15.24 2.01 8.39
CA ALA A 185 -13.88 2.51 8.68
C ALA A 185 -13.74 4.03 8.52
N TYR A 186 -14.17 4.56 7.38
CA TYR A 186 -14.05 5.99 7.09
C TYR A 186 -15.04 6.87 7.84
N THR A 187 -16.20 6.36 8.22
CA THR A 187 -17.21 7.15 8.92
C THR A 187 -16.73 7.56 10.31
N ASP A 188 -15.96 6.70 10.97
CA ASP A 188 -15.36 6.98 12.28
C ASP A 188 -13.98 7.65 12.17
N ALA A 189 -13.46 7.86 10.96
CA ALA A 189 -12.09 8.28 10.78
C ALA A 189 -11.88 9.77 11.12
N PRO A 190 -10.88 10.11 11.95
CA PRO A 190 -10.45 11.50 12.11
C PRO A 190 -9.88 12.03 10.79
N ARG A 191 -9.87 13.35 10.63
CA ARG A 191 -9.27 13.99 9.45
C ARG A 191 -7.77 13.72 9.38
N THR A 192 -7.31 13.22 8.24
CA THR A 192 -5.89 13.03 7.95
C THR A 192 -5.25 14.33 7.43
N SER A 193 -3.94 14.49 7.64
CA SER A 193 -3.20 15.65 7.14
C SER A 193 -2.60 15.39 5.76
N PRO A 194 -2.41 16.42 4.91
CA PRO A 194 -1.72 16.28 3.62
C PRO A 194 -0.34 15.63 3.77
N LYS A 195 0.38 15.96 4.85
CA LYS A 195 1.70 15.38 5.17
C LYS A 195 1.66 13.88 5.43
N ALA A 196 0.56 13.35 5.98
CA ALA A 196 0.41 11.91 6.15
C ALA A 196 0.12 11.22 4.81
N PHE A 197 -0.67 11.87 3.94
CA PHE A 197 -0.93 11.42 2.59
C PHE A 197 0.36 11.36 1.75
N GLU A 198 1.15 12.45 1.73
CA GLU A 198 2.44 12.50 1.04
C GLU A 198 3.38 11.38 1.50
N ARG A 199 3.56 11.22 2.81
CA ARG A 199 4.41 10.15 3.37
C ARG A 199 3.92 8.75 3.07
N ALA A 200 2.61 8.56 2.93
CA ALA A 200 2.04 7.28 2.53
C ALA A 200 2.31 7.02 1.04
N SER A 201 2.10 8.02 0.18
CA SER A 201 2.44 7.95 -1.26
C SER A 201 3.93 7.68 -1.50
N GLU A 202 4.82 8.41 -0.83
CA GLU A 202 6.27 8.21 -0.92
C GLU A 202 6.67 6.79 -0.48
N GLY A 203 6.15 6.31 0.66
CA GLY A 203 6.45 4.98 1.17
C GLY A 203 5.92 3.84 0.29
N LEU A 204 4.88 4.11 -0.51
CA LEU A 204 4.28 3.18 -1.46
C LEU A 204 4.79 3.38 -2.90
N GLN A 205 5.71 4.33 -3.13
CA GLN A 205 6.29 4.65 -4.45
C GLN A 205 5.24 4.98 -5.53
N ARG A 206 4.23 5.79 -5.18
CA ARG A 206 3.04 6.03 -6.01
C ARG A 206 3.02 7.42 -6.67
N ASN A 207 2.41 7.53 -7.85
CA ASN A 207 2.04 8.82 -8.45
C ASN A 207 0.84 9.47 -7.73
N GLU A 208 0.80 10.80 -7.69
CA GLU A 208 -0.13 11.58 -6.85
C GLU A 208 -1.61 11.44 -7.23
N GLU A 209 -1.91 11.02 -8.47
CA GLU A 209 -3.26 10.80 -8.96
C GLU A 209 -3.85 9.56 -8.27
N MET A 210 -5.00 9.65 -7.59
CA MET A 210 -5.66 8.56 -6.82
C MET A 210 -6.18 7.40 -7.69
N THR A 211 -5.57 7.17 -8.85
CA THR A 211 -5.80 6.07 -9.77
C THR A 211 -4.68 5.06 -9.59
N PHE A 212 -5.04 3.78 -9.47
CA PHE A 212 -4.06 2.69 -9.38
C PHE A 212 -3.91 2.04 -10.75
N THR A 213 -2.68 1.94 -11.22
CA THR A 213 -2.34 1.06 -12.34
C THR A 213 -2.30 -0.40 -11.88
N SER A 214 -2.51 -1.36 -12.79
CA SER A 214 -2.43 -2.79 -12.46
C SER A 214 -1.10 -3.17 -11.80
N ARG A 215 0.00 -2.62 -12.34
CA ARG A 215 1.36 -2.81 -11.85
C ARG A 215 1.55 -2.31 -10.41
N GLU A 216 1.00 -1.13 -10.08
CA GLU A 216 1.09 -0.60 -8.71
C GLU A 216 0.36 -1.50 -7.71
N ILE A 217 -0.77 -2.07 -8.10
CA ILE A 217 -1.53 -3.01 -7.25
C ILE A 217 -0.73 -4.30 -7.06
N ASP A 218 -0.06 -4.78 -8.10
CA ASP A 218 0.77 -5.99 -8.05
C ASP A 218 1.93 -5.88 -7.05
N LEU A 219 2.51 -4.68 -6.88
CA LEU A 219 3.54 -4.44 -5.86
C LEU A 219 3.04 -4.66 -4.43
N PHE A 220 1.73 -4.54 -4.19
CA PHE A 220 1.13 -4.78 -2.87
C PHE A 220 0.68 -6.22 -2.66
N LEU A 221 0.67 -7.02 -3.73
CA LEU A 221 0.26 -8.42 -3.72
C LEU A 221 1.48 -9.37 -3.66
N PRO A 222 1.30 -10.58 -3.10
CA PRO A 222 2.25 -11.68 -3.28
C PRO A 222 2.47 -11.98 -4.75
N GLU A 223 3.68 -12.44 -5.12
CA GLU A 223 4.09 -12.78 -6.49
C GLU A 223 3.04 -13.62 -7.24
N ALA A 224 2.55 -14.69 -6.59
CA ALA A 224 1.55 -15.58 -7.18
C ALA A 224 0.18 -14.95 -7.51
N LEU A 225 -0.12 -13.74 -7.02
CA LEU A 225 -1.37 -13.02 -7.29
C LEU A 225 -1.16 -11.81 -8.24
N ARG A 226 0.05 -11.66 -8.80
CA ARG A 226 0.37 -10.61 -9.75
C ARG A 226 -0.09 -10.98 -11.16
N LEU A 227 -0.48 -9.98 -11.94
CA LEU A 227 -0.91 -10.18 -13.33
C LEU A 227 0.22 -9.84 -14.32
N ASP A 228 1.16 -8.98 -13.94
CA ASP A 228 2.18 -8.42 -14.86
C ASP A 228 3.55 -9.17 -14.87
N GLU A 229 3.63 -10.46 -14.52
CA GLU A 229 4.91 -11.23 -14.55
C GLU A 229 5.35 -11.69 -15.97
N GLY A 230 5.03 -10.92 -17.02
CA GLY A 230 5.28 -11.27 -18.42
C GLY A 230 6.34 -10.43 -19.17
N GLU A 231 7.03 -9.49 -18.52
CA GLU A 231 8.11 -8.72 -19.16
C GLU A 231 9.38 -8.74 -18.31
N GLY A 232 10.16 -9.81 -18.48
CA GLY A 232 11.55 -9.93 -18.05
C GLY A 232 12.45 -10.25 -19.23
#